data_AF-A0A7Y3JVH6-F1
#
_entry.id   AF-A0A7Y3JVH6-F1
#
_cell.length_a   1.000
_cell.length_b   1.000
_cell.length_c   1.000
_cell.angle_alpha   90.00
_cell.angle_beta   90.00
_cell.angle_gamma   90.00
#
_symmetry.space_group_name_H-M   'P 1'
#
loop_
_entity.id
_entity.type
_entity.pdbx_description
1 polymer ?
#
loop_
_entity_poly.entity_id
_entity_poly.type
_entity_poly.pdbx_seq_one_letter_code
_entity_poly.pdbx_strand_id
1 'polypeptide(L)'
;VGINNALRRVGSPVYGKWQEQVLRMHGGKLPKYGAIWLTYYPNIMVEWYPHTLVISTILPRGPESCSNIVEFYYPEEIVLFERDYVEAEQKAYHETAVEDDIICLKMHQGRKALYQQGVEQNGPYQSPTEDGMLHFHEYLRRNLAPHLK
;
A
#
# COMPACT_ATOMS: atom_id res chain seq x y z
N VAL A 1 2.55 0.07 -10.81
CA VAL A 1 2.89 1.49 -11.04
C VAL A 1 4.18 1.56 -11.85
N GLY A 2 4.12 2.07 -13.08
CA GLY A 2 5.25 2.04 -14.03
C GLY A 2 5.88 3.41 -14.24
N ILE A 3 7.16 3.41 -14.65
CA ILE A 3 7.93 4.64 -14.97
C ILE A 3 7.43 5.33 -16.25
N ASN A 4 6.58 4.66 -17.04
CA ASN A 4 6.10 5.20 -18.31
C ASN A 4 5.23 6.45 -18.12
N ASN A 5 5.78 7.60 -18.54
CA ASN A 5 5.17 8.94 -18.64
C ASN A 5 4.53 9.53 -17.36
N ALA A 6 4.32 8.76 -16.30
CA ALA A 6 3.69 9.19 -15.04
C ALA A 6 4.60 10.10 -14.20
N LEU A 7 5.92 9.91 -14.25
CA LEU A 7 6.88 10.82 -13.59
C LEU A 7 6.94 12.21 -14.24
N ARG A 8 6.14 12.53 -15.27
CA ARG A 8 6.04 13.92 -15.79
C ARG A 8 4.84 14.68 -15.25
N ARG A 9 3.88 14.00 -14.63
CA ARG A 9 2.70 14.63 -14.03
C ARG A 9 2.71 14.40 -12.54
N VAL A 10 3.01 15.47 -11.82
CA VAL A 10 2.93 15.52 -10.36
C VAL A 10 1.44 15.41 -9.98
N GLY A 11 1.06 14.32 -9.29
CA GLY A 11 -0.33 14.11 -8.82
C GLY A 11 -0.70 15.06 -7.68
N SER A 12 0.16 15.13 -6.66
CA SER A 12 0.06 16.04 -5.52
C SER A 12 1.36 16.82 -5.32
N PRO A 13 1.35 18.01 -4.69
CA PRO A 13 2.58 18.73 -4.34
C PRO A 13 3.53 17.91 -3.45
N VAL A 14 3.00 17.02 -2.60
CA VAL A 14 3.79 16.15 -1.73
C VAL A 14 4.53 15.12 -2.57
N TYR A 15 3.83 14.43 -3.47
CA TYR A 15 4.43 13.47 -4.38
C TYR A 15 5.46 14.12 -5.31
N GLY A 16 5.22 15.35 -5.75
CA GLY A 16 6.17 16.11 -6.57
C GLY A 16 7.51 16.35 -5.87
N LYS A 17 7.48 16.72 -4.59
CA LYS A 17 8.70 16.90 -3.79
C LYS A 17 9.48 15.59 -3.64
N TRP A 18 8.79 14.48 -3.38
CA TRP A 18 9.44 13.18 -3.32
C TRP A 18 10.09 12.81 -4.66
N GLN A 19 9.39 13.08 -5.76
CA GLN A 19 9.90 12.81 -7.11
C GLN A 19 11.18 13.62 -7.42
N GLU A 20 11.24 14.89 -7.00
CA GLU A 20 12.44 15.72 -7.13
C GLU A 20 13.63 15.14 -6.36
N GLN A 21 13.39 14.62 -5.16
CA GLN A 21 14.43 13.95 -4.35
C GLN A 21 14.93 12.66 -5.03
N VAL A 22 14.01 11.83 -5.55
CA VAL A 22 14.35 10.63 -6.32
C VAL A 22 15.24 10.96 -7.53
N LEU A 23 14.87 11.98 -8.30
CA LEU A 23 15.64 12.42 -9.46
C LEU A 23 17.03 12.95 -9.08
N ARG A 24 17.13 13.71 -7.98
CA ARG A 24 18.40 14.23 -7.46
C ARG A 24 19.35 13.08 -7.13
N MET A 25 18.86 12.06 -6.42
CA MET A 25 19.64 10.87 -6.05
C MET A 25 20.11 10.06 -7.27
N HIS A 26 19.36 10.10 -8.37
CA HIS A 26 19.69 9.40 -9.61
C HIS A 26 20.46 10.26 -10.61
N GLY A 27 21.01 11.42 -10.21
CA GLY A 27 21.76 12.30 -11.09
C GLY A 27 20.92 12.83 -12.27
N GLY A 28 19.64 13.09 -12.03
CA GLY A 28 18.66 13.54 -13.03
C GLY A 28 18.15 12.44 -13.97
N LYS A 29 18.58 11.19 -13.78
CA LYS A 29 18.08 10.03 -14.55
C LYS A 29 16.89 9.39 -13.84
N LEU A 30 16.06 8.69 -14.61
CA LEU A 30 14.97 7.92 -14.04
C LEU A 30 15.51 6.63 -13.38
N PRO A 31 14.93 6.18 -12.26
CA PRO A 31 15.26 4.88 -11.68
C PRO A 31 14.91 3.75 -12.67
N LYS A 32 15.43 2.54 -12.44
CA LYS A 32 15.07 1.37 -13.26
C LYS A 32 13.64 0.89 -13.01
N TYR A 33 13.19 0.98 -11.75
CA TYR A 33 11.85 0.59 -11.30
C TYR A 33 11.23 1.73 -10.47
N GLY A 34 9.94 1.99 -10.64
CA GLY A 34 9.23 3.07 -9.95
C GLY A 34 8.64 2.61 -8.61
N ALA A 35 7.95 1.48 -8.62
CA ALA A 35 7.51 0.78 -7.43
C ALA A 35 7.39 -0.71 -7.77
N ILE A 36 7.83 -1.57 -6.84
CA ILE A 36 7.56 -3.00 -6.87
C ILE A 36 6.81 -3.35 -5.59
N TRP A 37 5.69 -4.02 -5.74
CA TRP A 37 4.84 -4.45 -4.63
C TRP A 37 4.82 -5.96 -4.55
N LEU A 38 4.89 -6.47 -3.34
CA LEU A 38 4.76 -7.88 -3.01
C LEU A 38 3.93 -8.02 -1.75
N THR A 39 2.87 -8.83 -1.81
CA THR A 39 2.09 -9.19 -0.62
C THR A 39 2.48 -10.58 -0.15
N TYR A 40 2.96 -10.69 1.08
CA TYR A 40 3.22 -11.97 1.75
C TYR A 40 2.08 -12.27 2.72
N TYR A 41 1.25 -13.23 2.33
CA TYR A 41 0.04 -13.56 3.07
C TYR A 41 0.37 -14.15 4.45
N PRO A 42 -0.45 -13.82 5.48
CA PRO A 42 -1.75 -13.18 5.36
C PRO A 42 -1.74 -11.64 5.44
N ASN A 43 -0.64 -11.00 5.85
CA ASN A 43 -0.75 -9.65 6.41
C ASN A 43 0.46 -8.73 6.21
N ILE A 44 1.45 -9.13 5.40
CA ILE A 44 2.65 -8.32 5.15
C ILE A 44 2.61 -7.80 3.71
N MET A 45 2.84 -6.51 3.53
CA MET A 45 3.07 -5.87 2.24
C MET A 45 4.49 -5.32 2.22
N VAL A 46 5.20 -5.65 1.14
CA VAL A 46 6.57 -5.20 0.88
C VAL A 46 6.52 -4.29 -0.33
N GLU A 47 6.91 -3.04 -0.13
CA GLU A 47 6.87 -1.99 -1.14
C GLU A 47 8.29 -1.49 -1.36
N TRP A 48 8.83 -1.78 -2.54
CA TRP A 48 10.16 -1.34 -2.92
C TRP A 48 10.07 -0.16 -3.87
N TYR A 49 10.55 0.98 -3.39
CA TYR A 49 10.68 2.24 -4.11
C TYR A 49 12.17 2.54 -4.37
N PRO A 50 12.49 3.52 -5.23
CA PRO A 50 13.86 4.00 -5.38
C PRO A 50 14.47 4.31 -4.00
N HIS A 51 15.60 3.68 -3.70
CA HIS A 51 16.33 3.77 -2.43
C HIS A 51 15.50 3.66 -1.14
N THR A 52 14.32 3.04 -1.18
CA THR A 52 13.46 2.89 0.00
C THR A 52 12.76 1.54 -0.05
N LEU A 53 12.72 0.86 1.09
CA LEU A 53 11.90 -0.31 1.30
C LEU A 53 10.92 0.02 2.42
N VAL A 54 9.63 -0.04 2.12
CA VAL A 54 8.57 0.09 3.10
C VAL A 54 7.96 -1.28 3.35
N ILE A 55 7.86 -1.66 4.62
CA ILE A 55 7.18 -2.89 5.03
C ILE A 55 6.01 -2.48 5.89
N SER A 56 4.79 -2.85 5.46
CA SER A 56 3.58 -2.66 6.25
C SER A 56 3.02 -3.99 6.70
N THR A 57 2.69 -4.10 7.98
CA THR A 57 2.16 -5.31 8.62
C THR A 57 0.83 -5.00 9.29
N ILE A 58 -0.22 -5.70 8.85
CA ILE A 58 -1.56 -5.57 9.44
C ILE A 58 -1.70 -6.54 10.61
N LEU A 59 -1.95 -6.00 11.80
CA LEU A 59 -2.21 -6.78 13.01
C LEU A 59 -3.69 -6.68 13.40
N PRO A 60 -4.45 -7.79 13.43
CA PRO A 60 -5.82 -7.78 13.92
C PRO A 60 -5.90 -7.34 15.38
N ARG A 61 -6.83 -6.42 15.69
CA ARG A 61 -7.17 -5.97 17.06
C ARG A 61 -8.58 -6.37 17.49
N GLY A 62 -9.29 -7.06 16.59
CA GLY A 62 -10.62 -7.61 16.80
C GLY A 62 -11.30 -7.81 15.44
N PRO A 63 -12.59 -8.19 15.42
CA PRO A 63 -13.34 -8.39 14.18
C PRO A 63 -13.52 -7.11 13.35
N GLU A 64 -13.45 -5.94 13.98
CA GLU A 64 -13.75 -4.64 13.37
C GLU A 64 -12.58 -3.65 13.44
N SER A 65 -11.38 -4.10 13.85
CA SER A 65 -10.22 -3.22 13.97
C SER A 65 -8.90 -3.93 13.72
N CYS A 66 -7.93 -3.18 13.22
CA CYS A 66 -6.56 -3.61 13.03
C CYS A 66 -5.59 -2.45 13.30
N SER A 67 -4.31 -2.77 13.46
CA SER A 67 -3.21 -1.80 13.44
C SER A 67 -2.36 -2.03 12.21
N ASN A 68 -2.05 -0.98 11.46
CA ASN A 68 -1.05 -1.02 10.41
C ASN A 68 0.30 -0.56 10.99
N ILE A 69 1.26 -1.48 11.12
CA ILE A 69 2.64 -1.14 11.51
C ILE A 69 3.42 -0.91 10.23
N VAL A 70 3.95 0.30 10.07
CA VAL A 70 4.72 0.69 8.88
C VAL A 70 6.16 0.95 9.27
N GLU A 71 7.08 0.29 8.58
CA GLU A 71 8.51 0.37 8.80
C GLU A 71 9.20 0.89 7.53
N PHE A 72 10.07 1.87 7.69
CA PHE A 72 10.82 2.47 6.60
C PHE A 72 12.30 2.10 6.70
N TYR A 73 12.82 1.51 5.63
CA TYR A 73 14.20 1.08 5.52
C TYR A 73 14.87 1.84 4.37
N TYR A 74 16.01 2.46 4.67
CA TYR A 74 16.81 3.21 3.71
C TYR A 74 18.26 2.73 3.73
N PRO A 75 19.01 2.88 2.62
CA PRO A 75 20.47 2.76 2.64
C PRO A 75 21.09 3.68 3.69
N GLU A 76 22.19 3.23 4.31
CA GLU A 76 22.90 3.98 5.36
C GLU A 76 23.23 5.42 4.94
N GLU A 77 23.72 5.62 3.71
CA GLU A 77 24.05 6.95 3.19
C GLU A 77 22.84 7.90 3.20
N ILE A 78 21.64 7.42 2.89
CA ILE A 78 20.43 8.25 2.92
C ILE A 78 20.06 8.59 4.36
N VAL A 79 20.17 7.63 5.27
CA VAL A 79 19.89 7.86 6.70
C VAL A 79 20.86 8.91 7.28
N LEU A 80 22.14 8.83 6.90
CA LEU A 80 23.19 9.69 7.45
C LEU A 80 23.24 11.08 6.81
N PHE A 81 22.92 11.22 5.52
CA PHE A 81 23.21 12.44 4.76
C PHE A 81 22.00 13.08 4.08
N GLU A 82 20.91 12.34 3.83
CA GLU A 82 19.81 12.80 2.98
C GLU A 82 18.48 12.88 3.74
N ARG A 83 18.44 13.72 4.80
CA ARG A 83 17.23 13.87 5.63
C ARG A 83 16.02 14.35 4.83
N ASP A 84 16.22 15.26 3.88
CA ASP A 84 15.14 15.78 3.02
C ASP A 84 14.50 14.67 2.18
N TYR A 85 15.30 13.66 1.78
CA TYR A 85 14.81 12.49 1.06
C TYR A 85 13.86 11.66 1.93
N VAL A 86 14.30 11.31 3.14
CA VAL A 86 13.53 10.52 4.11
C VAL A 86 12.21 11.22 4.43
N GLU A 87 12.24 12.51 4.72
CA GLU A 87 11.01 13.25 5.05
C GLU A 87 10.06 13.39 3.87
N ALA A 88 10.58 13.60 2.65
CA ALA A 88 9.73 13.71 1.47
C ALA A 88 9.07 12.37 1.14
N GLU A 89 9.81 11.26 1.26
CA GLU A 89 9.29 9.91 1.02
C GLU A 89 8.22 9.54 2.05
N GLN A 90 8.47 9.71 3.36
CA GLN A 90 7.49 9.39 4.39
C GLN A 90 6.22 10.23 4.27
N LYS A 91 6.34 11.51 3.87
CA LYS A 91 5.17 12.37 3.62
C LYS A 91 4.36 11.87 2.42
N ALA A 92 5.02 11.46 1.33
CA ALA A 92 4.35 10.89 0.16
C ALA A 92 3.65 9.57 0.52
N TYR A 93 4.31 8.68 1.26
CA TYR A 93 3.71 7.45 1.74
C TYR A 93 2.48 7.71 2.63
N HIS A 94 2.61 8.65 3.58
CA HIS A 94 1.54 8.96 4.52
C HIS A 94 0.30 9.55 3.82
N GLU A 95 0.50 10.38 2.79
CA GLU A 95 -0.62 10.92 1.99
C GLU A 95 -1.47 9.78 1.39
N THR A 96 -0.83 8.80 0.75
CA THR A 96 -1.53 7.63 0.18
C THR A 96 -2.13 6.74 1.27
N ALA A 97 -1.43 6.52 2.39
CA ALA A 97 -1.94 5.70 3.48
C ALA A 97 -3.21 6.26 4.12
N VAL A 98 -3.36 7.60 4.17
CA VAL A 98 -4.59 8.25 4.64
C VAL A 98 -5.75 8.05 3.66
N GLU A 99 -5.48 8.11 2.36
CA GLU A 99 -6.48 7.83 1.32
C GLU A 99 -7.01 6.38 1.44
N ASP A 100 -6.10 5.41 1.61
CA ASP A 100 -6.45 4.01 1.80
C ASP A 100 -7.24 3.76 3.08
N ASP A 101 -6.90 4.41 4.20
CA ASP A 101 -7.66 4.30 5.45
C ASP A 101 -9.11 4.74 5.28
N ILE A 102 -9.34 5.85 4.57
CA ILE A 102 -10.70 6.33 4.26
C ILE A 102 -11.46 5.26 3.47
N ILE A 103 -10.85 4.67 2.45
CA ILE A 103 -11.48 3.62 1.63
C ILE A 103 -11.80 2.39 2.49
N CYS A 104 -10.85 1.90 3.27
CA CYS A 104 -11.02 0.76 4.18
C CYS A 104 -12.18 0.98 5.16
N LEU A 105 -12.24 2.17 5.79
CA LEU A 105 -13.29 2.53 6.73
C LEU A 105 -14.67 2.58 6.05
N LYS A 106 -14.77 3.15 4.84
CA LYS A 106 -16.02 3.20 4.08
C LYS A 106 -16.49 1.80 3.67
N MET A 107 -15.57 0.95 3.22
CA MET A 107 -15.88 -0.44 2.90
C MET A 107 -16.38 -1.19 4.14
N HIS A 108 -15.67 -1.06 5.28
CA HIS A 108 -16.08 -1.70 6.53
C HIS A 108 -17.48 -1.24 6.97
N GLN A 109 -17.77 0.07 6.95
CA GLN A 109 -19.08 0.62 7.29
C GLN A 109 -20.20 0.02 6.41
N GLY A 110 -19.97 -0.07 5.10
CA GLY A 110 -20.93 -0.66 4.17
C GLY A 110 -21.17 -2.15 4.46
N ARG A 111 -20.10 -2.93 4.66
CA ARG A 111 -20.21 -4.36 5.01
C ARG A 111 -20.90 -4.59 6.35
N LYS A 112 -20.62 -3.75 7.35
CA LYS A 112 -21.26 -3.79 8.66
C LYS A 112 -22.76 -3.50 8.58
N ALA A 113 -23.17 -2.51 7.78
CA ALA A 113 -24.58 -2.19 7.58
C ALA A 113 -25.35 -3.35 6.94
N LEU A 114 -24.79 -4.00 5.91
CA LEU A 114 -25.37 -5.19 5.29
C LEU A 114 -25.51 -6.35 6.29
N TYR A 115 -24.45 -6.61 7.07
CA TYR A 115 -24.47 -7.63 8.12
C TYR A 115 -25.57 -7.40 9.16
N GLN A 116 -25.71 -6.16 9.65
CA GLN A 116 -26.75 -5.79 10.63
C GLN A 116 -28.17 -5.96 10.10
N GLN A 117 -28.36 -5.87 8.78
CA GLN A 117 -29.64 -6.09 8.10
C GLN A 117 -29.88 -7.58 7.76
N GLY A 118 -28.90 -8.45 7.98
CA GLY A 118 -28.97 -9.85 7.54
C GLY A 118 -28.95 -10.02 6.02
N VAL A 119 -28.46 -9.02 5.28
CA VAL A 119 -28.38 -9.03 3.82
C VAL A 119 -26.97 -9.41 3.39
N GLU A 120 -26.86 -10.42 2.53
CA GLU A 120 -25.60 -10.78 1.90
C GLU A 120 -25.56 -10.23 0.46
N GLN A 121 -24.55 -9.41 0.16
CA GLN A 121 -24.29 -8.89 -1.18
C GLN A 121 -22.82 -9.09 -1.56
N ASN A 122 -22.60 -9.51 -2.80
CA ASN A 122 -21.30 -9.63 -3.43
C ASN A 122 -21.40 -9.19 -4.90
N GLY A 123 -20.27 -8.76 -5.45
CA GLY A 123 -20.11 -8.42 -6.86
C GLY A 123 -18.95 -9.21 -7.46
N PRO A 124 -18.85 -9.30 -8.80
CA PRO A 124 -17.72 -9.95 -9.44
C PRO A 124 -16.44 -9.12 -9.26
N TYR A 125 -15.28 -9.79 -9.23
CA TYR A 125 -13.99 -9.10 -9.37
C TYR A 125 -13.80 -8.66 -10.82
N GLN A 126 -13.29 -7.44 -11.01
CA GLN A 126 -12.90 -6.89 -12.31
C GLN A 126 -11.55 -7.46 -12.72
N SER A 127 -11.50 -8.22 -13.81
CA SER A 127 -10.23 -8.68 -14.38
C SER A 127 -9.71 -7.69 -15.46
N PRO A 128 -8.41 -7.34 -15.46
CA PRO A 128 -7.34 -7.91 -14.64
C PRO A 128 -7.04 -7.15 -13.34
N THR A 129 -7.72 -6.03 -13.05
CA THR A 129 -7.27 -5.11 -11.98
C THR A 129 -7.47 -5.63 -10.56
N GLU A 130 -8.45 -6.50 -10.35
CA GLU A 130 -8.80 -7.06 -9.04
C GLU A 130 -8.44 -8.56 -8.91
N ASP A 131 -7.71 -9.14 -9.86
CA ASP A 131 -7.32 -10.56 -9.82
C ASP A 131 -6.51 -10.90 -8.54
N GLY A 132 -5.73 -9.94 -8.04
CA GLY A 132 -5.01 -10.08 -6.75
C GLY A 132 -5.95 -10.20 -5.55
N MET A 133 -7.11 -9.52 -5.58
CA MET A 133 -8.13 -9.63 -4.53
C MET A 133 -8.82 -10.98 -4.56
N LEU A 134 -9.12 -11.51 -5.75
CA LEU A 134 -9.65 -12.87 -5.91
C LEU A 134 -8.68 -13.89 -5.30
N HIS A 135 -7.40 -13.82 -5.68
CA HIS A 135 -6.36 -14.73 -5.17
C HIS A 135 -6.21 -14.67 -3.64
N PHE A 136 -6.27 -13.47 -3.05
CA PHE A 136 -6.23 -13.32 -1.59
C PHE A 136 -7.44 -13.95 -0.90
N HIS A 137 -8.65 -13.71 -1.41
CA HIS A 137 -9.86 -14.28 -0.82
C HIS A 137 -9.93 -15.81 -0.97
N GLU A 138 -9.42 -16.38 -2.06
CA GLU A 138 -9.26 -17.83 -2.22
C GLU A 138 -8.27 -18.39 -1.20
N TYR A 139 -7.13 -17.72 -0.98
CA TYR A 139 -6.21 -18.07 0.09
C TYR A 139 -6.90 -18.05 1.46
N LEU A 140 -7.63 -16.99 1.80
CA LEU A 140 -8.35 -16.89 3.07
C LEU A 140 -9.37 -18.02 3.21
N ARG A 141 -10.19 -18.27 2.19
CA ARG A 141 -11.20 -19.34 2.23
C ARG A 141 -10.56 -20.70 2.43
N ARG A 142 -9.47 -21.01 1.70
CA ARG A 142 -8.74 -22.28 1.84
C ARG A 142 -8.22 -22.52 3.26
N ASN A 143 -7.71 -21.46 3.90
CA ASN A 143 -7.13 -21.57 5.25
C ASN A 143 -8.17 -21.48 6.36
N LEU A 144 -9.27 -20.73 6.18
CA LEU A 144 -10.28 -20.53 7.22
C LEU A 144 -11.42 -21.55 7.17
N ALA A 145 -11.86 -21.97 5.97
CA ALA A 145 -13.03 -22.85 5.83
C ALA A 145 -12.97 -24.14 6.67
N PRO A 146 -11.81 -24.83 6.83
CA PRO A 146 -11.71 -26.00 7.70
C PRO A 146 -11.95 -25.73 9.19
N HIS A 147 -11.93 -24.45 9.60
CA HIS A 147 -12.08 -24.01 10.98
C HIS A 147 -13.42 -23.30 11.24
N LEU A 148 -14.25 -23.12 10.20
CA LEU A 148 -15.61 -22.61 10.35
C LEU A 148 -16.54 -23.76 10.76
N LYS A 149 -17.34 -23.54 11.80
CA LYS A 149 -18.35 -24.50 12.28
C LYS A 149 -19.66 -24.35 11.55
#